data_AF-A0A935ZRY9-F1
#
_entry.id   AF-A0A935ZRY9-F1
#
_cell.length_a   1.000
_cell.length_b   1.000
_cell.length_c   1.000
_cell.angle_alpha   90.00
_cell.angle_beta   90.00
_cell.angle_gamma   90.00
#
_symmetry.space_group_name_H-M   'P 1'
#
loop_
_entity.id
_entity.type
_entity.pdbx_description
1 polymer ?
#
loop_
_entity_poly.entity_id
_entity_poly.type
_entity_poly.pdbx_seq_one_letter_code
_entity_poly.pdbx_strand_id
1 'polypeptide(L)'
;MRPVTMLVGNRPIGRAYTWAYPYGEAEGLFVMPTYALTVEGTLPSGEHAKRDFEVFRFGVHCPKNGRPAMVGLAQQQTHVIKSWISTYTVHSADSPERGAWQVTGNFLIHDGPDNPLSRDDVYASIGCLEVCGGPLGFDVFNDFIIALSAPRAGSRDAQLQEIGGAHSIRITYLAATRPPLQRASAS
;
A
#
# COMPACT_ATOMS: atom_id res chain seq x y z
N MET A 1 -22.97 0.02 -4.79
CA MET A 1 -21.74 0.04 -3.98
C MET A 1 -21.69 1.34 -3.20
N ARG A 2 -21.31 1.31 -1.93
CA ARG A 2 -21.18 2.53 -1.13
C ARG A 2 -19.82 3.18 -1.38
N PRO A 3 -19.72 4.52 -1.27
CA PRO A 3 -18.46 5.22 -1.47
C PRO A 3 -17.48 4.96 -0.33
N VAL A 4 -16.21 4.81 -0.67
CA VAL A 4 -15.09 4.75 0.27
C VAL A 4 -14.09 5.84 -0.11
N THR A 5 -13.60 6.57 0.89
CA THR A 5 -12.54 7.56 0.70
C THR A 5 -11.27 7.08 1.38
N MET A 6 -10.16 7.28 0.69
CA MET A 6 -8.81 6.99 1.17
C MET A 6 -7.97 8.27 1.13
N LEU A 7 -7.20 8.52 2.19
CA LEU A 7 -6.29 9.66 2.29
C LEU A 7 -4.90 9.17 2.69
N VAL A 8 -3.93 9.37 1.80
CA VAL A 8 -2.52 9.10 2.08
C VAL A 8 -1.89 10.32 2.72
N GLY A 9 -1.49 10.18 3.98
CA GLY A 9 -0.86 11.22 4.79
C GLY A 9 0.48 11.68 4.21
N ASN A 10 0.86 12.91 4.52
CA ASN A 10 2.12 13.51 4.08
C ASN A 10 3.21 13.58 5.15
N ARG A 11 2.92 13.13 6.37
CA ARG A 11 3.86 13.10 7.49
C ARG A 11 4.25 11.66 7.81
N PRO A 12 5.54 11.39 8.03
CA PRO A 12 5.98 10.12 8.58
C PRO A 12 5.28 9.79 9.89
N ILE A 13 4.87 8.54 10.07
CA ILE A 13 4.33 8.02 11.34
C ILE A 13 5.23 6.96 11.97
N GLY A 14 6.16 6.41 11.19
CA GLY A 14 7.05 5.35 11.61
C GLY A 14 8.25 5.24 10.68
N ARG A 15 8.91 4.09 10.75
CA ARG A 15 10.13 3.76 10.01
C ARG A 15 10.00 2.35 9.47
N ALA A 16 10.63 2.12 8.34
CA ALA A 16 10.77 0.83 7.73
C ALA A 16 12.16 0.55 7.17
N TYR A 17 12.45 -0.73 7.00
CA TYR A 17 13.53 -1.21 6.14
C TYR A 17 12.98 -1.67 4.79
N THR A 18 13.74 -1.39 3.73
CA THR A 18 13.48 -1.89 2.38
C THR A 18 14.81 -2.17 1.69
N TRP A 19 14.79 -2.81 0.54
CA TRP A 19 15.94 -2.95 -0.34
C TRP A 19 15.65 -2.33 -1.71
N ALA A 20 16.69 -2.06 -2.48
CA ALA A 20 16.55 -1.38 -3.75
C ALA A 20 16.19 -2.34 -4.90
N TYR A 21 14.98 -2.24 -5.45
CA TYR A 21 14.45 -3.16 -6.47
C TYR A 21 14.56 -2.60 -7.90
N PRO A 22 14.72 -3.42 -8.96
CA PRO A 22 14.98 -4.87 -8.92
C PRO A 22 16.45 -5.26 -8.81
N TYR A 23 17.40 -4.36 -9.05
CA TYR A 23 18.81 -4.73 -9.21
C TYR A 23 19.74 -4.16 -8.13
N GLY A 24 19.22 -3.77 -6.97
CA GLY A 24 19.99 -3.11 -5.91
C GLY A 24 20.12 -3.94 -4.63
N GLU A 25 19.92 -5.26 -4.68
CA GLU A 25 20.11 -6.14 -3.51
C GLU A 25 21.52 -6.02 -2.91
N ALA A 26 22.54 -5.93 -3.78
CA ALA A 26 23.94 -5.73 -3.36
C ALA A 26 24.21 -4.40 -2.65
N GLU A 27 23.27 -3.45 -2.68
CA GLU A 27 23.37 -2.16 -2.00
C GLU A 27 23.00 -2.25 -0.52
N GLY A 28 22.46 -3.40 -0.08
CA GLY A 28 21.96 -3.62 1.27
C GLY A 28 20.64 -2.91 1.55
N LEU A 29 20.34 -2.75 2.83
CA LEU A 29 19.07 -2.18 3.27
C LEU A 29 19.09 -0.65 3.26
N PHE A 30 17.93 -0.08 2.99
CA PHE A 30 17.63 1.33 3.13
C PHE A 30 16.63 1.54 4.26
N VAL A 31 16.70 2.72 4.88
CA VAL A 31 15.74 3.18 5.86
C VAL A 31 14.81 4.19 5.20
N MET A 32 13.51 4.01 5.38
CA MET A 32 12.52 4.96 4.89
C MET A 32 11.39 5.16 5.89
N PRO A 33 10.69 6.31 5.87
CA PRO A 33 9.51 6.52 6.68
C PRO A 33 8.30 5.73 6.17
N THR A 34 7.44 5.32 7.09
CA THR A 34 6.07 4.87 6.81
C THR A 34 5.07 6.00 7.00
N TYR A 35 3.88 5.85 6.43
CA TYR A 35 2.84 6.90 6.40
C TYR A 35 1.49 6.31 6.81
N ALA A 36 0.57 7.18 7.24
CA ALA A 36 -0.81 6.79 7.45
C ALA A 36 -1.59 6.76 6.12
N LEU A 37 -2.30 5.67 5.88
CA LEU A 37 -3.42 5.59 4.95
C LEU A 37 -4.72 5.59 5.77
N THR A 38 -5.43 6.70 5.76
CA THR A 38 -6.76 6.78 6.37
C THR A 38 -7.79 6.25 5.39
N VAL A 39 -8.61 5.30 5.80
CA VAL A 39 -9.77 4.79 5.06
C VAL A 39 -11.03 5.17 5.82
N GLU A 40 -12.05 5.67 5.12
CA GLU A 40 -13.32 6.06 5.73
C GLU A 40 -14.52 5.87 4.80
N GLY A 41 -15.70 5.72 5.39
CA GLY A 41 -16.97 5.55 4.70
C GLY A 41 -18.13 5.35 5.68
N THR A 42 -19.28 4.89 5.16
CA THR A 42 -20.49 4.69 5.96
C THR A 42 -20.92 3.23 6.00
N LEU A 43 -20.90 2.65 7.21
CA LEU A 43 -21.27 1.27 7.49
C LEU A 43 -22.76 0.99 7.18
N PRO A 44 -23.17 -0.28 7.01
CA PRO A 44 -24.55 -0.69 6.81
C PRO A 44 -25.56 -0.05 7.79
N SER A 45 -25.15 0.13 9.05
CA SER A 45 -25.92 0.76 10.12
C SER A 45 -26.21 2.26 9.93
N GLY A 46 -25.50 2.93 9.01
CA GLY A 46 -25.53 4.39 8.83
C GLY A 46 -24.44 5.14 9.60
N GLU A 47 -23.66 4.45 10.42
CA GLU A 47 -22.52 5.04 11.15
C GLU A 47 -21.35 5.36 10.21
N HIS A 48 -20.70 6.51 10.41
CA HIS A 48 -19.45 6.83 9.75
C HIS A 48 -18.28 6.14 10.46
N ALA A 49 -17.56 5.28 9.73
CA ALA A 49 -16.39 4.58 10.25
C ALA A 49 -15.12 5.07 9.56
N LYS A 50 -14.05 5.15 10.33
CA LYS A 50 -12.72 5.59 9.89
C LYS A 50 -11.64 4.75 10.57
N ARG A 51 -10.59 4.40 9.81
CA ARG A 51 -9.44 3.66 10.32
C ARG A 51 -8.16 4.07 9.61
N ASP A 52 -7.06 4.12 10.35
CA ASP A 52 -5.73 4.36 9.81
C ASP A 52 -4.96 3.04 9.67
N PHE A 53 -4.22 2.93 8.57
CA PHE A 53 -3.31 1.83 8.26
C PHE A 53 -1.91 2.38 8.05
N GLU A 54 -0.89 1.72 8.60
CA GLU A 54 0.50 2.06 8.30
C GLU A 54 0.87 1.51 6.92
N VAL A 55 1.47 2.35 6.08
CA VAL A 55 1.84 1.95 4.72
C VAL A 55 3.23 2.41 4.32
N PHE A 56 3.85 1.64 3.44
CA PHE A 56 4.91 2.18 2.59
C PHE A 56 4.25 3.12 1.58
N ARG A 57 4.78 4.32 1.44
CA ARG A 57 4.33 5.31 0.43
C ARG A 57 5.36 5.51 -0.68
N PHE A 58 6.62 5.32 -0.33
CA PHE A 58 7.76 5.48 -1.21
C PHE A 58 8.55 4.18 -1.19
N GLY A 59 9.44 4.04 -2.16
CA GLY A 59 10.29 2.87 -2.30
C GLY A 59 11.62 3.22 -2.95
N VAL A 60 12.51 2.25 -3.06
CA VAL A 60 13.84 2.45 -3.63
C VAL A 60 13.95 1.67 -4.93
N HIS A 61 14.05 2.38 -6.04
CA HIS A 61 14.24 1.77 -7.36
C HIS A 61 15.71 1.79 -7.76
N CYS A 62 16.25 0.67 -8.22
CA CYS A 62 17.59 0.52 -8.76
C CYS A 62 17.56 -0.15 -10.14
N PRO A 63 17.87 0.58 -11.23
CA PRO A 63 17.99 0.00 -12.56
C PRO A 63 19.30 -0.80 -12.72
N LYS A 64 19.34 -1.75 -13.66
CA LYS A 64 20.42 -2.73 -13.83
C LYS A 64 21.85 -2.16 -13.83
N ASN A 65 22.04 -0.98 -14.42
CA ASN A 65 23.34 -0.30 -14.54
C ASN A 65 23.30 1.12 -13.96
N GLY A 66 22.48 1.37 -12.94
CA GLY A 66 22.37 2.69 -12.32
C GLY A 66 22.41 2.67 -10.81
N ARG A 67 22.07 3.81 -10.21
CA ARG A 67 22.11 3.99 -8.75
C ARG A 67 20.70 3.92 -8.18
N PRO A 68 20.54 3.42 -6.94
CA PRO A 68 19.27 3.47 -6.23
C PRO A 68 18.73 4.91 -6.12
N ALA A 69 17.43 5.06 -6.25
CA ALA A 69 16.73 6.34 -6.10
C ALA A 69 15.39 6.15 -5.40
N MET A 70 15.02 7.14 -4.58
CA MET A 70 13.72 7.18 -3.92
C MET A 70 12.61 7.50 -4.94
N VAL A 71 11.62 6.63 -5.03
CA VAL A 71 10.50 6.70 -5.97
C VAL A 71 9.15 6.64 -5.25
N GLY A 72 8.08 7.04 -5.94
CA GLY A 72 6.71 7.10 -5.41
C GLY A 72 6.00 8.43 -5.68
N LEU A 73 4.70 8.43 -5.42
CA LEU A 73 3.79 9.57 -5.66
C LEU A 73 3.97 10.65 -4.58
N ALA A 74 4.65 11.73 -4.94
CA ALA A 74 4.99 12.83 -4.03
C ALA A 74 4.00 13.99 -4.12
N GLN A 75 3.56 14.33 -5.33
CA GLN A 75 2.63 15.44 -5.56
C GLN A 75 1.21 15.09 -5.10
N GLN A 76 0.47 16.13 -4.73
CA GLN A 76 -0.95 15.99 -4.47
C GLN A 76 -1.68 15.53 -5.72
N GLN A 77 -2.48 14.48 -5.59
CA GLN A 77 -3.27 13.91 -6.67
C GLN A 77 -4.39 13.05 -6.10
N THR A 78 -5.48 12.96 -6.86
CA THR A 78 -6.63 12.13 -6.51
C THR A 78 -6.92 11.17 -7.65
N HIS A 79 -7.18 9.92 -7.31
CA HIS A 79 -7.53 8.85 -8.25
C HIS A 79 -8.80 8.15 -7.80
N VAL A 80 -9.52 7.59 -8.77
CA VAL A 80 -10.53 6.57 -8.53
C VAL A 80 -9.86 5.23 -8.71
N ILE A 81 -10.03 4.31 -7.75
CA ILE A 81 -9.48 2.95 -7.87
C ILE A 81 -10.11 2.28 -9.09
N LYS A 82 -9.26 1.76 -9.97
CA LYS A 82 -9.66 1.25 -11.29
C LYS A 82 -10.20 -0.16 -11.22
N SER A 83 -9.58 -1.02 -10.43
CA SER A 83 -9.91 -2.45 -10.40
C SER A 83 -9.26 -3.15 -9.21
N TRP A 84 -9.75 -4.36 -8.94
CA TRP A 84 -9.06 -5.37 -8.14
C TRP A 84 -8.34 -6.35 -9.07
N ILE A 85 -7.04 -6.54 -8.89
CA ILE A 85 -6.21 -7.45 -9.68
C ILE A 85 -5.99 -8.73 -8.86
N SER A 86 -6.93 -9.67 -8.90
CA SER A 86 -6.86 -10.91 -8.10
C SER A 86 -5.70 -11.85 -8.46
N THR A 87 -5.09 -11.68 -9.62
CA THR A 87 -3.94 -12.48 -10.05
C THR A 87 -2.61 -11.90 -9.58
N TYR A 88 -2.60 -10.71 -8.98
CA TYR A 88 -1.37 -10.11 -8.47
C TYR A 88 -0.80 -10.95 -7.34
N THR A 89 0.51 -11.15 -7.38
CA THR A 89 1.29 -11.83 -6.35
C THR A 89 2.43 -10.91 -6.00
N VAL A 90 2.63 -10.66 -4.71
CA VAL A 90 3.77 -9.89 -4.25
C VAL A 90 5.05 -10.60 -4.68
N HIS A 91 5.95 -9.86 -5.31
CA HIS A 91 7.17 -10.43 -5.89
C HIS A 91 8.32 -10.53 -4.89
N SER A 92 8.16 -9.95 -3.69
CA SER A 92 9.22 -9.78 -2.71
C SER A 92 9.00 -10.49 -1.38
N ALA A 93 7.82 -11.09 -1.14
CA ALA A 93 7.52 -11.82 0.09
C ALA A 93 6.16 -12.56 0.03
N ASP A 94 5.92 -13.42 1.03
CA ASP A 94 4.72 -14.24 1.15
C ASP A 94 3.53 -13.40 1.63
N SER A 95 2.39 -13.54 0.95
CA SER A 95 1.15 -12.85 1.27
C SER A 95 -0.01 -13.85 1.33
N PRO A 96 -0.80 -13.89 2.42
CA PRO A 96 -1.96 -14.77 2.54
C PRO A 96 -3.11 -14.33 1.61
N GLU A 97 -3.21 -13.04 1.28
CA GLU A 97 -4.22 -12.49 0.40
C GLU A 97 -3.64 -12.03 -0.94
N ARG A 98 -3.81 -12.88 -1.95
CA ARG A 98 -3.40 -12.55 -3.31
C ARG A 98 -4.27 -11.44 -3.89
N GLY A 99 -3.64 -10.36 -4.28
CA GLY A 99 -4.24 -9.35 -5.14
C GLY A 99 -3.72 -7.95 -4.88
N ALA A 100 -4.23 -6.99 -5.65
CA ALA A 100 -3.90 -5.59 -5.50
C ALA A 100 -5.01 -4.68 -6.02
N TRP A 101 -5.17 -3.52 -5.39
CA TRP A 101 -6.01 -2.44 -5.91
C TRP A 101 -5.22 -1.59 -6.90
N GLN A 102 -5.72 -1.46 -8.13
CA GLN A 102 -5.08 -0.61 -9.12
C GLN A 102 -5.44 0.86 -8.90
N VAL A 103 -4.45 1.68 -8.54
CA VAL A 103 -4.64 3.14 -8.38
C VAL A 103 -4.53 3.84 -9.73
N THR A 104 -3.33 3.83 -10.32
CA THR A 104 -3.06 4.49 -11.60
C THR A 104 -1.79 3.93 -12.24
N GLY A 105 -1.78 3.72 -13.56
CA GLY A 105 -0.67 3.06 -14.25
C GLY A 105 -0.26 1.76 -13.55
N ASN A 106 0.99 1.72 -13.10
CA ASN A 106 1.59 0.60 -12.35
C ASN A 106 1.60 0.82 -10.83
N PHE A 107 0.98 1.88 -10.31
CA PHE A 107 0.86 2.13 -8.88
C PHE A 107 -0.33 1.36 -8.31
N LEU A 108 -0.04 0.52 -7.32
CA LEU A 108 -0.97 -0.41 -6.71
C LEU A 108 -1.07 -0.16 -5.20
N ILE A 109 -2.15 -0.67 -4.58
CA ILE A 109 -2.23 -0.93 -3.14
C ILE A 109 -2.22 -2.43 -2.96
N HIS A 110 -1.23 -2.97 -2.25
CA HIS A 110 -1.13 -4.40 -2.00
C HIS A 110 -0.53 -4.67 -0.62
N ASP A 111 -0.39 -5.94 -0.30
CA ASP A 111 0.19 -6.39 0.95
C ASP A 111 1.65 -5.95 1.11
N GLY A 112 2.03 -5.67 2.35
CA GLY A 112 3.34 -5.18 2.74
C GLY A 112 3.94 -6.01 3.88
N PRO A 113 5.03 -5.54 4.50
CA PRO A 113 5.67 -6.27 5.59
C PRO A 113 4.78 -6.32 6.83
N ASP A 114 4.77 -7.48 7.48
CA ASP A 114 4.13 -7.70 8.77
C ASP A 114 4.75 -6.77 9.82
N ASN A 115 6.08 -6.70 9.83
CA ASN A 115 6.82 -5.82 10.71
C ASN A 115 7.76 -4.93 9.89
N PRO A 116 7.37 -3.69 9.55
CA PRO A 116 8.19 -2.79 8.75
C PRO A 116 9.56 -2.48 9.41
N LEU A 117 9.69 -2.62 10.72
CA LEU A 117 10.94 -2.39 11.46
C LEU A 117 11.88 -3.60 11.48
N SER A 118 11.44 -4.75 11.00
CA SER A 118 12.29 -5.94 10.91
C SER A 118 13.26 -5.83 9.74
N ARG A 119 14.49 -6.30 9.94
CA ARG A 119 15.49 -6.44 8.86
C ARG A 119 15.39 -7.79 8.15
N ASP A 120 14.59 -8.71 8.70
CA ASP A 120 14.37 -10.06 8.17
C ASP A 120 13.05 -10.15 7.38
N ASP A 121 12.20 -9.13 7.47
CA ASP A 121 10.90 -9.02 6.80
C ASP A 121 10.91 -7.79 5.88
N VAL A 122 11.68 -7.89 4.80
CA VAL A 122 12.00 -6.75 3.93
C VAL A 122 11.29 -6.88 2.59
N TYR A 123 10.37 -5.96 2.34
CA TYR A 123 9.67 -5.87 1.07
C TYR A 123 10.34 -4.86 0.14
N ALA A 124 10.34 -5.18 -1.16
CA ALA A 124 10.90 -4.34 -2.20
C ALA A 124 9.81 -3.43 -2.76
N SER A 125 9.80 -2.17 -2.34
CA SER A 125 8.86 -1.20 -2.87
C SER A 125 9.48 -0.34 -3.96
N ILE A 126 8.72 -0.09 -5.02
CA ILE A 126 9.04 0.92 -6.06
C ILE A 126 8.00 2.04 -6.11
N GLY A 127 7.31 2.29 -4.98
CA GLY A 127 6.40 3.42 -4.81
C GLY A 127 4.91 3.07 -4.86
N CYS A 128 4.55 1.79 -4.82
CA CYS A 128 3.21 1.33 -4.47
C CYS A 128 2.85 1.69 -3.02
N LEU A 129 1.57 1.56 -2.66
CA LEU A 129 1.15 1.56 -1.28
C LEU A 129 1.17 0.12 -0.75
N GLU A 130 2.04 -0.16 0.20
CA GLU A 130 2.15 -1.49 0.81
C GLU A 130 1.61 -1.42 2.21
N VAL A 131 0.54 -2.16 2.50
CA VAL A 131 -0.13 -2.13 3.79
C VAL A 131 0.66 -2.96 4.79
N CYS A 132 1.16 -2.31 5.85
CA CYS A 132 1.91 -2.95 6.91
C CYS A 132 0.99 -3.46 8.03
N GLY A 133 1.53 -4.33 8.88
CA GLY A 133 1.00 -4.56 10.23
C GLY A 133 0.48 -5.97 10.50
N GLY A 134 1.40 -6.86 10.88
CA GLY A 134 1.15 -8.26 11.24
C GLY A 134 0.68 -9.11 10.06
N PRO A 135 0.62 -10.44 10.19
CA PRO A 135 0.41 -11.38 9.07
C PRO A 135 -0.92 -11.23 8.34
N LEU A 136 -1.79 -10.32 8.77
CA LEU A 136 -3.12 -10.09 8.24
C LEU A 136 -3.38 -8.59 8.00
N GLY A 137 -2.33 -7.76 7.91
CA GLY A 137 -2.47 -6.31 7.75
C GLY A 137 -3.33 -5.94 6.54
N PHE A 138 -3.07 -6.59 5.40
CA PHE A 138 -3.83 -6.40 4.18
C PHE A 138 -5.21 -7.06 4.22
N ASP A 139 -5.36 -8.23 4.83
CA ASP A 139 -6.68 -8.86 5.05
C ASP A 139 -7.61 -7.94 5.82
N VAL A 140 -7.12 -7.34 6.91
CA VAL A 140 -7.87 -6.42 7.77
C VAL A 140 -8.20 -5.12 7.04
N PHE A 141 -7.31 -4.66 6.17
CA PHE A 141 -7.58 -3.53 5.28
C PHE A 141 -8.71 -3.84 4.30
N ASN A 142 -8.67 -5.00 3.66
CA ASN A 142 -9.68 -5.41 2.69
C ASN A 142 -11.01 -5.76 3.36
N ASP A 143 -11.01 -6.33 4.57
CA ASP A 143 -12.21 -6.52 5.40
C ASP A 143 -12.90 -5.19 5.68
N PHE A 144 -12.11 -4.16 6.01
CA PHE A 144 -12.66 -2.84 6.29
C PHE A 144 -13.27 -2.22 5.02
N ILE A 145 -12.62 -2.36 3.87
CA ILE A 145 -13.18 -1.91 2.58
C ILE A 145 -14.48 -2.65 2.25
N ILE A 146 -14.53 -3.98 2.44
CA ILE A 146 -15.73 -4.80 2.21
C ILE A 146 -16.87 -4.32 3.11
N ALA A 147 -16.60 -4.13 4.41
CA ALA A 147 -17.59 -3.67 5.36
C ALA A 147 -18.18 -2.30 4.99
N LEU A 148 -17.33 -1.36 4.55
CA LEU A 148 -17.76 -0.02 4.11
C LEU A 148 -18.53 -0.07 2.79
N SER A 149 -18.08 -0.88 1.83
CA SER A 149 -18.59 -0.90 0.46
C SER A 149 -19.94 -1.61 0.34
N ALA A 150 -20.20 -2.57 1.24
CA ALA A 150 -21.39 -3.41 1.28
C ALA A 150 -21.67 -4.12 -0.07
N PRO A 151 -20.73 -4.95 -0.57
CA PRO A 151 -20.94 -5.76 -1.77
C PRO A 151 -22.05 -6.79 -1.57
N ARG A 152 -22.61 -7.30 -2.67
CA ARG A 152 -23.68 -8.31 -2.66
C ARG A 152 -23.14 -9.71 -2.90
N ALA A 153 -21.96 -9.83 -3.48
CA ALA A 153 -21.33 -11.12 -3.73
C ALA A 153 -21.12 -11.93 -2.44
N GLY A 154 -21.23 -13.25 -2.56
CA GLY A 154 -21.23 -14.18 -1.42
C GLY A 154 -19.86 -14.70 -0.99
N SER A 155 -18.78 -14.43 -1.74
CA SER A 155 -17.41 -14.84 -1.40
C SER A 155 -16.46 -13.64 -1.42
N ARG A 156 -15.38 -13.70 -0.62
CA ARG A 156 -14.38 -12.63 -0.53
C ARG A 156 -13.84 -12.21 -1.89
N ASP A 157 -13.39 -13.16 -2.71
CA ASP A 157 -12.84 -12.87 -4.04
C ASP A 157 -13.86 -12.16 -4.94
N ALA A 158 -15.11 -12.63 -4.94
CA ALA A 158 -16.17 -12.01 -5.74
C ALA A 158 -16.57 -10.65 -5.19
N GLN A 159 -16.49 -10.43 -3.88
CA GLN A 159 -16.72 -9.14 -3.23
C GLN A 159 -15.66 -8.12 -3.64
N LEU A 160 -14.37 -8.47 -3.57
CA LEU A 160 -13.28 -7.60 -3.96
C LEU A 160 -13.36 -7.25 -5.46
N GLN A 161 -13.72 -8.23 -6.30
CA GLN A 161 -13.98 -7.99 -7.72
C GLN A 161 -15.19 -7.07 -7.96
N GLU A 162 -16.32 -7.28 -7.27
CA GLU A 162 -17.51 -6.41 -7.36
C GLU A 162 -17.17 -4.97 -6.97
N ILE A 163 -16.40 -4.79 -5.89
CA ILE A 163 -15.95 -3.49 -5.40
C ILE A 163 -15.01 -2.82 -6.42
N GLY A 164 -14.04 -3.56 -6.96
CA GLY A 164 -13.09 -3.07 -7.96
C GLY A 164 -13.78 -2.57 -9.24
N GLY A 165 -14.82 -3.28 -9.69
CA GLY A 165 -15.61 -2.88 -10.86
C GLY A 165 -16.62 -1.76 -10.61
N ALA A 166 -16.89 -1.39 -9.35
CA ALA A 166 -17.88 -0.37 -9.03
C ALA A 166 -17.34 1.07 -9.09
N HIS A 167 -16.01 1.25 -9.12
CA HIS A 167 -15.35 2.56 -9.16
C HIS A 167 -15.81 3.54 -8.06
N SER A 168 -16.16 3.02 -6.87
CA SER A 168 -16.69 3.80 -5.75
C SER A 168 -15.64 4.17 -4.69
N ILE A 169 -14.38 3.76 -4.90
CA ILE A 169 -13.27 4.09 -4.00
C ILE A 169 -12.46 5.24 -4.60
N ARG A 170 -12.31 6.33 -3.84
CA ARG A 170 -11.48 7.47 -4.19
C ARG A 170 -10.29 7.57 -3.25
N ILE A 171 -9.09 7.66 -3.80
CA ILE A 171 -7.85 7.85 -3.02
C ILE A 171 -7.23 9.21 -3.32
N THR A 172 -6.85 9.93 -2.27
CA THR A 172 -6.15 11.22 -2.36
C THR A 172 -4.79 11.11 -1.70
N TYR A 173 -3.74 11.45 -2.45
CA TYR A 173 -2.40 11.61 -1.93
C TYR A 173 -2.22 13.07 -1.54
N LEU A 174 -1.87 13.35 -0.30
CA LEU A 174 -1.42 14.68 0.09
C LEU A 174 0.00 14.93 -0.43
N ALA A 175 0.32 16.17 -0.80
CA ALA A 175 1.69 16.52 -1.19
C ALA A 175 2.68 16.21 -0.06
N ALA A 176 3.73 15.46 -0.37
CA ALA A 176 4.80 15.09 0.56
C ALA A 176 6.18 15.21 -0.08
N THR A 177 7.17 15.53 0.73
CA THR A 177 8.57 15.52 0.33
C THR A 177 9.04 14.08 0.19
N ARG A 178 9.67 13.73 -0.95
CA ARG A 178 10.34 12.44 -1.06
C ARG A 178 11.45 12.36 -0.01
N PRO A 179 11.49 11.31 0.82
CA PRO A 179 12.53 11.19 1.83
C PRO A 179 13.91 11.08 1.16
N PRO A 180 14.98 11.58 1.80
CA PRO A 180 16.33 11.37 1.30
C PRO A 180 16.64 9.88 1.28
N LEU A 181 17.43 9.45 0.31
CA LEU A 181 17.91 8.07 0.26
C LEU A 181 18.91 7.85 1.42
N GLN A 182 18.57 6.95 2.35
CA GLN A 182 19.40 6.64 3.51
C GLN A 182 19.66 5.14 3.59
N ARG A 183 20.94 4.74 3.58
CA ARG A 183 21.32 3.34 3.85
C ARG A 183 21.14 3.02 5.33
N ALA A 184 20.74 1.79 5.63
CA ALA A 184 20.76 1.27 6.98
C ALA A 184 22.22 1.08 7.43
N SER A 185 22.55 1.52 8.64
CA SER A 185 23.84 1.24 9.23
C SER A 185 24.02 -0.26 9.40
N ALA A 186 25.20 -0.80 9.08
CA ALA A 186 25.58 -2.14 9.52
C ALA A 186 25.50 -2.16 11.05
N SER A 187 24.76 -3.14 11.57
CA SER A 187 24.67 -3.43 13.01
C SER A 187 25.84 -4.30 13.43
#